data_AF-X1Q5Q7-F1
#
_entry.id   AF-X1Q5Q7-F1
#
_cell.length_a   1.000
_cell.length_b   1.000
_cell.length_c   1.000
_cell.angle_alpha   90.00
_cell.angle_beta   90.00
_cell.angle_gamma   90.00
#
_symmetry.space_group_name_H-M   'P 1'
#
loop_
_entity.id
_entity.type
_entity.pdbx_description
1 polymer ?
#
loop_
_entity_poly.entity_id
_entity_poly.type
_entity_poly.pdbx_seq_one_letter_code
_entity_poly.pdbx_strand_id
1 'polypeptide(L)'
;IILSHKHIDHSADINVYLDVITRGGFKKEGVLIAPKDAFGEQGVIFKYLLDFLKEIKIIKAGFETKVGDVILEFPLKHEHRVETYGFKLLHNGYSISYITDTKFFPELV
;
A
#
# COMPACT_ATOMS: atom_id res chain seq x y z
N ILE A 1 -6.81 0.98 -0.92
CA ILE A 1 -5.64 1.59 -1.60
C ILE A 1 -4.41 0.85 -1.13
N ILE A 2 -3.55 0.44 -2.05
CA ILE A 2 -2.21 -0.09 -1.75
C ILE A 2 -1.22 0.95 -2.27
N LEU A 3 -0.36 1.48 -1.41
CA LEU A 3 0.78 2.32 -1.81
C LEU A 3 2.01 1.42 -1.88
N SER A 4 2.70 1.42 -3.02
CA SER A 4 3.92 0.64 -3.19
C SER A 4 5.10 1.26 -2.45
N HIS A 5 5.27 2.58 -2.59
CA HIS A 5 6.28 3.41 -1.95
C HIS A 5 5.94 4.90 -2.05
N LYS A 6 6.69 5.75 -1.34
CA LYS A 6 6.34 7.16 -1.14
C LYS A 6 6.84 8.15 -2.18
N HIS A 7 7.41 7.73 -3.31
CA HIS A 7 7.76 8.70 -4.35
C HIS A 7 6.49 9.34 -4.94
N ILE A 8 6.61 10.58 -5.40
CA ILE A 8 5.46 11.40 -5.80
C ILE A 8 4.69 10.79 -6.98
N ASP A 9 5.38 10.16 -7.92
CA ASP A 9 4.80 9.45 -9.06
C ASP A 9 3.99 8.20 -8.67
N HIS A 10 4.09 7.75 -7.41
CA HIS A 10 3.26 6.68 -6.84
C HIS A 10 2.31 7.16 -5.74
N SER A 11 2.50 8.38 -5.22
CA SER A 11 1.78 8.89 -4.04
C SER A 11 1.05 10.23 -4.24
N ALA A 12 1.18 10.88 -5.40
CA ALA A 12 0.67 12.24 -5.64
C ALA A 12 -0.79 12.42 -5.19
N ASP A 13 -1.66 11.49 -5.57
CA ASP A 13 -3.10 11.60 -5.32
C ASP A 13 -3.55 10.80 -4.08
N ILE A 14 -2.65 10.22 -3.28
CA ILE A 14 -3.06 9.29 -2.22
C ILE A 14 -4.03 9.95 -1.23
N ASN A 15 -3.74 11.18 -0.81
CA ASN A 15 -4.57 11.91 0.14
C ASN A 15 -5.94 12.27 -0.46
N VAL A 16 -5.99 12.58 -1.76
CA VAL A 16 -7.25 12.84 -2.49
C VAL A 16 -8.11 11.58 -2.52
N TYR A 17 -7.54 10.42 -2.84
CA TYR A 17 -8.29 9.17 -2.86
C TYR A 17 -8.73 8.72 -1.46
N LEU A 18 -7.94 8.96 -0.41
CA LEU A 18 -8.35 8.66 0.97
C LEU A 18 -9.53 9.54 1.39
N ASP A 19 -9.53 10.82 1.04
CA ASP A 19 -10.66 11.73 1.29
C ASP A 19 -11.93 11.27 0.53
N VAL A 20 -11.79 10.90 -0.74
CA VAL A 20 -12.91 10.39 -1.56
C VAL A 20 -13.50 9.10 -1.00
N ILE A 21 -12.66 8.12 -0.63
CA ILE A 21 -13.13 6.83 -0.09
C ILE A 21 -13.87 7.01 1.24
N THR A 22 -13.40 7.93 2.07
CA THR A 22 -14.04 8.25 3.36
C THR A 22 -15.19 9.24 3.22
N ARG A 23 -15.47 9.70 1.99
CA ARG A 23 -16.46 10.73 1.66
C ARG A 23 -16.24 12.01 2.47
N GLY A 24 -15.04 12.56 2.43
CA GLY A 24 -14.69 13.74 3.24
C GLY A 24 -14.73 13.46 4.74
N GLY A 25 -14.42 12.24 5.17
CA GLY A 25 -14.49 11.81 6.56
C GLY A 25 -15.89 11.53 7.13
N PHE A 26 -16.97 11.72 6.35
CA PHE A 26 -18.34 11.39 6.79
C PHE A 26 -18.59 9.89 6.97
N LYS A 27 -17.71 9.04 6.45
CA LYS A 27 -17.80 7.59 6.56
C LYS A 27 -16.49 6.93 6.95
N LYS A 28 -16.54 6.07 7.97
CA LYS A 28 -15.41 5.22 8.37
C LYS A 28 -15.31 3.99 7.47
N GLU A 29 -14.81 4.20 6.26
CA GLU A 29 -14.71 3.19 5.19
C GLU A 29 -13.27 3.16 4.61
N GLY A 30 -12.96 2.17 3.79
CA GLY A 30 -11.67 2.05 3.12
C GLY A 30 -10.58 1.33 3.91
N VAL A 31 -9.71 0.62 3.17
CA VAL A 31 -8.51 -0.02 3.68
C VAL A 31 -7.30 0.62 3.01
N LEU A 32 -6.36 1.12 3.80
CA LEU A 32 -5.06 1.62 3.34
C LEU A 32 -3.98 0.60 3.70
N ILE A 33 -3.18 0.20 2.72
CA ILE A 33 -2.04 -0.69 2.90
C ILE A 33 -0.82 0.05 2.37
N ALA A 34 0.16 0.35 3.21
CA ALA A 34 1.31 1.18 2.83
C ALA A 34 2.59 0.83 3.62
N PRO A 35 3.79 1.17 3.13
CA PRO A 35 5.03 1.01 3.87
C PRO A 35 5.06 1.91 5.10
N LYS A 36 5.90 1.57 6.09
CA LYS A 36 5.96 2.33 7.34
C LYS A 36 6.46 3.76 7.12
N ASP A 37 7.39 3.95 6.18
CA ASP A 37 7.97 5.27 5.88
C ASP A 37 7.03 6.24 5.15
N ALA A 38 5.84 5.80 4.74
CA ALA A 38 4.80 6.64 4.15
C ALA A 38 4.02 7.46 5.19
N PHE A 39 4.22 7.18 6.48
CA PHE A 39 3.57 7.84 7.61
C PHE A 39 4.55 8.70 8.43
N GLY A 40 4.02 9.61 9.25
CA GLY A 40 4.81 10.45 10.14
C GLY A 40 5.35 11.72 9.48
N GLU A 41 6.36 12.34 10.08
CA GLU A 41 6.88 13.67 9.70
C GLU A 41 7.40 13.74 8.26
N GLN A 42 8.05 12.67 7.80
CA GLN A 42 8.57 12.54 6.43
C GLN A 42 7.69 11.65 5.54
N GLY A 43 6.47 11.37 6.01
CA GLY A 43 5.47 10.60 5.30
C GLY A 43 4.75 11.44 4.25
N VAL A 44 4.09 10.76 3.33
CA VAL A 44 3.28 11.38 2.27
C VAL A 44 1.79 11.34 2.57
N ILE A 45 1.38 10.64 3.64
CA ILE A 45 -0.02 10.51 4.05
C ILE A 45 -0.31 11.48 5.19
N PHE A 46 -1.34 12.32 5.02
CA PHE A 46 -1.75 13.27 6.05
C PHE A 46 -2.38 12.56 7.24
N LYS A 47 -1.84 12.83 8.43
CA LYS A 47 -2.24 12.20 9.69
C LYS A 47 -3.75 12.29 9.96
N TYR A 48 -4.37 13.42 9.63
CA TYR A 48 -5.80 13.63 9.91
C TYR A 48 -6.72 12.69 9.11
N LEU A 49 -6.30 12.21 7.94
CA LEU A 49 -7.09 11.29 7.12
C LEU A 49 -7.16 9.89 7.71
N LEU A 50 -6.19 9.53 8.56
CA LEU A 50 -6.05 8.18 9.10
C LEU A 50 -7.22 7.79 10.03
N ASP A 51 -7.77 8.76 10.76
CA ASP A 51 -8.84 8.51 11.74
C ASP A 51 -10.18 8.13 11.07
N PHE A 52 -10.33 8.50 9.79
CA PHE A 52 -11.51 8.20 8.97
C PHE A 52 -11.42 6.86 8.24
N LEU A 53 -10.27 6.21 8.21
CA LEU A 53 -10.14 4.91 7.54
C LEU A 53 -10.71 3.79 8.40
N LYS A 54 -11.35 2.81 7.75
CA LYS A 54 -11.80 1.59 8.44
C LYS A 54 -10.62 0.76 8.94
N GLU A 55 -9.57 0.66 8.12
CA GLU A 55 -8.41 -0.16 8.44
C GLU A 55 -7.14 0.41 7.79
N ILE A 56 -6.03 0.32 8.52
CA ILE A 56 -4.69 0.68 8.05
C ILE A 56 -3.78 -0.51 8.30
N LYS A 57 -3.05 -0.95 7.27
CA LYS A 57 -2.12 -2.08 7.32
C LYS A 57 -0.73 -1.60 6.91
N ILE A 58 0.27 -1.92 7.74
CA ILE A 58 1.66 -1.59 7.47
C ILE A 58 2.32 -2.78 6.76
N ILE A 59 2.90 -2.52 5.58
CA ILE A 59 3.59 -3.54 4.80
C ILE A 59 4.94 -3.87 5.45
N LYS A 60 5.32 -5.15 5.38
CA LYS A 60 6.68 -5.64 5.62
C LYS A 60 6.93 -6.84 4.71
N ALA A 61 8.19 -7.23 4.52
CA ALA A 61 8.50 -8.43 3.74
C ALA A 61 7.88 -9.67 4.38
N GLY A 62 7.31 -10.56 3.57
CA GLY A 62 6.55 -11.73 3.99
C GLY A 62 5.18 -11.40 4.62
N PHE A 63 4.69 -10.17 4.49
CA PHE A 63 3.36 -9.80 4.98
C PHE A 63 2.27 -10.36 4.06
N GLU A 64 1.24 -10.95 4.66
CA GLU A 64 0.04 -11.38 3.95
C GLU A 64 -1.18 -10.74 4.61
N THR A 65 -2.16 -10.37 3.81
CA THR A 65 -3.42 -9.89 4.32
C THR A 65 -4.58 -10.13 3.35
N LYS A 66 -5.81 -9.98 3.87
CA LYS A 66 -7.03 -10.12 3.08
C LYS A 66 -7.81 -8.82 3.05
N VAL A 67 -8.43 -8.52 1.91
CA VAL A 67 -9.41 -7.44 1.74
C VAL A 67 -10.62 -8.04 1.01
N GLY A 68 -11.73 -8.23 1.74
CA GLY A 68 -12.87 -8.98 1.20
C GLY A 68 -12.49 -10.44 0.99
N ASP A 69 -12.60 -10.93 -0.24
CA ASP A 69 -12.22 -12.26 -0.72
C ASP A 69 -10.89 -12.28 -1.49
N VAL A 70 -10.21 -11.14 -1.58
CA VAL A 70 -8.90 -10.99 -2.22
C VAL A 70 -7.77 -11.15 -1.20
N ILE A 71 -6.81 -12.03 -1.49
CA ILE A 71 -5.59 -12.20 -0.70
C ILE A 71 -4.48 -11.36 -1.35
N LEU A 72 -3.71 -10.67 -0.51
CA LEU A 72 -2.57 -9.84 -0.90
C LEU A 72 -1.33 -10.33 -0.16
N GLU A 73 -0.32 -10.71 -0.92
CA GLU A 73 0.99 -11.15 -0.42
C GLU A 73 2.05 -10.11 -0.80
N PHE A 74 2.90 -9.76 0.16
CA PHE A 74 4.03 -8.83 0.00
C PHE A 74 5.33 -9.60 0.28
N PRO A 75 5.78 -10.45 -0.67
CA PRO A 75 6.81 -11.45 -0.38
C PRO A 75 8.17 -10.83 -0.09
N LEU A 76 8.53 -9.77 -0.82
CA LEU A 76 9.87 -9.19 -0.82
C LEU A 76 9.83 -7.67 -0.70
N LYS A 77 10.83 -7.13 -0.01
CA LYS A 77 11.16 -5.71 -0.11
C LYS A 77 11.96 -5.49 -1.39
N HIS A 78 11.58 -4.47 -2.16
CA HIS A 78 12.27 -4.09 -3.39
C HIS A 78 13.54 -3.26 -3.09
N GLU A 79 14.51 -3.32 -4.00
CA GLU A 79 15.73 -2.51 -3.92
C GLU A 79 15.49 -1.12 -4.53
N HIS A 80 15.06 -0.18 -3.68
CA HIS A 80 14.80 1.21 -4.05
C HIS A 80 15.23 2.19 -2.95
N ARG A 81 15.18 3.50 -3.24
CA ARG A 81 15.66 4.57 -2.33
C ARG A 81 14.80 4.75 -1.07
N VAL A 82 13.55 4.31 -1.11
CA VAL A 82 12.59 4.39 -0.01
C VAL A 82 12.02 2.99 0.26
N GLU A 83 11.29 2.82 1.35
CA GLU A 83 10.65 1.54 1.67
C GLU A 83 9.63 1.18 0.58
N THR A 84 9.87 0.07 -0.13
CA THR A 84 9.19 -0.24 -1.39
C THR A 84 8.81 -1.72 -1.46
N TYR A 85 7.57 -1.99 -1.87
CA TYR A 85 7.05 -3.35 -1.99
C TYR A 85 6.19 -3.50 -3.24
N GLY A 86 6.48 -4.54 -4.04
CA GLY A 86 5.51 -5.15 -4.92
C GLY A 86 4.54 -6.05 -4.15
N PHE A 87 3.57 -6.63 -4.84
CA PHE A 87 2.63 -7.56 -4.22
C PHE A 87 2.10 -8.58 -5.22
N LYS A 88 1.59 -9.69 -4.70
CA LYS A 88 0.78 -10.65 -5.44
C LYS A 88 -0.65 -10.57 -4.94
N LEU A 89 -1.58 -10.47 -5.88
CA LEU A 89 -3.01 -10.50 -5.64
C LEU A 89 -3.53 -11.87 -6.03
N LEU A 90 -4.23 -12.55 -5.12
CA LEU A 90 -4.86 -13.85 -5.38
C LEU A 90 -6.36 -13.74 -5.16
N HIS A 91 -7.12 -14.22 -6.15
CA HIS A 91 -8.58 -14.22 -6.10
C HIS A 91 -9.13 -15.29 -7.04
N ASN A 92 -10.05 -16.14 -6.55
CA ASN A 92 -10.73 -17.19 -7.32
C ASN A 92 -9.78 -18.09 -8.14
N GLY A 93 -8.64 -18.48 -7.57
CA GLY A 93 -7.65 -19.33 -8.23
C GLY A 93 -6.76 -18.61 -9.26
N TYR A 94 -6.99 -17.32 -9.52
CA TYR A 94 -6.13 -16.47 -10.34
C TYR A 94 -5.12 -15.73 -9.48
N SER A 95 -3.98 -15.42 -10.07
CA SER A 95 -2.98 -14.54 -9.45
C SER A 95 -2.47 -13.47 -10.41
N ILE A 96 -2.34 -12.25 -9.90
CA ILE A 96 -1.69 -11.12 -10.57
C ILE A 96 -0.52 -10.68 -9.70
N SER A 97 0.68 -10.67 -10.25
CA SER A 97 1.86 -10.12 -9.59
C SER A 97 2.13 -8.70 -10.09
N TYR A 98 2.34 -7.78 -9.16
CA TYR A 98 2.70 -6.40 -9.42
C TYR A 98 4.12 -6.14 -8.91
N ILE A 99 5.04 -5.92 -9.85
CA ILE A 99 6.41 -5.48 -9.57
C ILE A 99 6.47 -3.97 -9.79
N THR A 100 6.74 -3.22 -8.72
CA THR A 100 6.97 -1.77 -8.76
C THR A 100 8.47 -1.46 -8.92
N ASP A 101 8.85 -0.19 -8.91
CA ASP A 101 10.22 0.31 -8.92
C ASP A 101 11.17 -0.55 -8.09
N THR A 102 12.19 -1.07 -8.75
CA THR A 102 13.26 -1.84 -8.11
C THR A 102 14.43 -1.97 -9.06
N LYS A 103 15.63 -2.13 -8.52
CA LYS A 103 16.72 -2.79 -9.25
C LYS A 103 16.42 -4.28 -9.39
N PHE A 104 17.02 -4.91 -10.39
CA PHE A 104 17.02 -6.36 -10.49
C PHE A 104 17.94 -6.97 -9.43
N PHE A 105 17.44 -8.00 -8.74
CA PHE A 105 18.19 -8.89 -7.86
C PHE A 105 17.63 -10.32 -8.00
N PRO A 106 18.42 -11.38 -7.81
CA PRO A 106 18.02 -12.75 -8.14
C PRO A 106 16.74 -13.22 -7.47
N GLU A 107 16.49 -12.81 -6.24
CA GLU A 107 15.31 -13.22 -5.46
C GLU A 107 14.00 -12.60 -5.99
N LEU A 108 14.06 -11.61 -6.89
CA LEU A 108 12.88 -10.95 -7.47
C LEU A 108 12.07 -11.86 -8.41
N VAL A 109 12.68 -12.93 -8.94
CA VAL A 109 12.11 -13.83 -9.97
C VAL A 109 12.13 -15.29 -9.56
#